data_AF-A0A2E9YDD5-F1
#
_entry.id   AF-A0A2E9YDD5-F1
#
_cell.length_a   1.000
_cell.length_b   1.000
_cell.length_c   1.000
_cell.angle_alpha   90.00
_cell.angle_beta   90.00
_cell.angle_gamma   90.00
#
_symmetry.space_group_name_H-M   'P 1'
#
loop_
_entity.id
_entity.type
_entity.pdbx_description
1 polymer ?
#
loop_
_entity_poly.entity_id
_entity_poly.type
_entity_poly.pdbx_seq_one_letter_code
_entity_poly.pdbx_strand_id
1 'polypeptide(L)'
;MKGKKMALYVQCKDIEGEATDSNHQKWIICDSASLPVFRSIPSGAVDQQRTKGETSLGDITLVRQLDKSSPKLMEACALGKFNKEVKIEFTTTTGGKTDTYLSWKLENVVFTGYSCHGNSSGEPLPSEQISMNFTKITKTYTEFDNKTGSKKGNVEASYEMGANKA
;
A
#
# COMPACT_ATOMS: atom_id res chain seq x y z
N MET A 1 4.16 2.43 28.97
CA MET A 1 4.95 2.85 27.80
C MET A 1 3.99 3.00 26.63
N LYS A 2 3.70 4.22 26.16
CA LYS A 2 2.88 4.41 24.94
C LYS A 2 3.72 3.90 23.77
N GLY A 3 3.34 2.77 23.18
CA GLY A 3 4.09 2.13 22.11
C GLY A 3 4.32 3.09 20.95
N LYS A 4 5.50 3.00 20.31
CA LYS A 4 5.82 3.70 19.06
C LYS A 4 4.62 3.53 18.10
N LYS A 5 3.92 4.63 17.80
CA LYS A 5 2.83 4.61 16.81
C LYS A 5 3.48 4.50 15.44
N MET A 6 3.49 3.28 14.91
CA MET A 6 3.70 3.01 13.48
C MET A 6 2.31 3.01 12.87
N ALA A 7 2.10 3.80 11.82
CA ALA A 7 0.83 3.89 11.14
C ALA A 7 1.03 3.69 9.63
N LEU A 8 0.02 3.10 9.01
CA LEU A 8 -0.09 2.87 7.58
C LEU A 8 -1.17 3.81 7.03
N TYR A 9 -0.79 4.66 6.09
CA TYR A 9 -1.67 5.62 5.47
C TYR A 9 -1.81 5.35 3.97
N VAL A 10 -3.00 5.55 3.43
CA VAL A 10 -3.28 5.40 2.01
C VAL A 10 -3.92 6.67 1.45
N GLN A 11 -3.33 7.20 0.38
CA GLN A 11 -3.87 8.32 -0.39
C GLN A 11 -4.51 7.79 -1.67
N CYS A 12 -5.78 8.12 -1.89
CA CYS A 12 -6.46 7.88 -3.13
C CYS A 12 -7.25 9.12 -3.55
N LYS A 13 -7.19 9.47 -4.84
CA LYS A 13 -7.84 10.67 -5.34
C LYS A 13 -9.37 10.58 -5.16
N ASP A 14 -9.96 11.66 -4.65
CA ASP A 14 -11.38 11.83 -4.33
C ASP A 14 -11.95 10.82 -3.31
N ILE A 15 -11.09 10.13 -2.55
CA ILE A 15 -11.47 9.25 -1.44
C ILE A 15 -10.73 9.72 -0.19
N GLU A 16 -11.39 10.54 0.63
CA GLU A 16 -10.84 11.06 1.88
C GLU A 16 -11.15 10.12 3.05
N GLY A 17 -10.13 9.74 3.81
CA GLY A 17 -10.26 9.06 5.11
C GLY A 17 -10.23 10.02 6.30
N GLU A 18 -9.99 9.47 7.49
CA GLU A 18 -10.08 10.20 8.76
C GLU A 18 -8.74 10.52 9.43
N ALA A 19 -7.61 10.29 8.76
CA ALA A 19 -6.31 10.63 9.32
C ALA A 19 -6.19 12.13 9.65
N THR A 20 -5.69 12.43 10.86
CA THR A 20 -5.46 13.79 11.36
C THR A 20 -3.98 14.11 11.50
N ASP A 21 -3.09 13.16 11.17
CA ASP A 21 -1.65 13.39 11.17
C ASP A 21 -1.29 14.51 10.19
N SER A 22 -0.39 15.41 10.61
CA SER A 22 -0.04 16.61 9.85
C SER A 22 0.49 16.33 8.43
N ASN A 23 1.18 15.19 8.23
CA ASN A 23 1.73 14.81 6.93
C ASN A 23 0.78 13.91 6.12
N HIS A 24 -0.33 13.45 6.72
CA HIS A 24 -1.28 12.51 6.12
C HIS A 24 -2.73 12.94 6.34
N GLN A 25 -3.00 14.25 6.37
CA GLN A 25 -4.35 14.76 6.65
C GLN A 25 -5.35 14.22 5.62
N LYS A 26 -6.46 13.67 6.12
CA LYS A 26 -7.54 13.05 5.33
C LYS A 26 -7.12 11.82 4.52
N TRP A 27 -5.97 11.25 4.80
CA TRP A 27 -5.62 9.93 4.24
C TRP A 27 -6.41 8.85 4.94
N ILE A 28 -6.52 7.70 4.29
CA ILE A 28 -7.13 6.50 4.84
C ILE A 28 -6.12 5.87 5.80
N ILE A 29 -6.58 5.44 6.98
CA ILE A 29 -5.76 4.68 7.92
C ILE A 29 -6.03 3.20 7.66
N CYS A 30 -4.96 2.40 7.60
CA CYS A 30 -5.06 0.95 7.48
C CYS A 30 -4.26 0.26 8.58
N ASP A 31 -4.59 -1.00 8.83
CA ASP A 31 -3.94 -1.85 9.83
C ASP A 31 -2.79 -2.64 9.20
N SER A 32 -2.96 -3.08 7.96
CA SER A 32 -1.91 -3.81 7.23
C SER A 32 -2.03 -3.66 5.71
N ALA A 33 -0.91 -3.92 5.03
CA ALA A 33 -0.85 -3.99 3.58
C ALA A 33 0.07 -5.14 3.14
N SER A 34 -0.32 -5.86 2.10
CA SER A 34 0.51 -6.87 1.44
C SER A 34 0.76 -6.46 -0.02
N LEU A 35 1.98 -6.71 -0.49
CA LEU A 35 2.41 -6.43 -1.86
C LEU A 35 3.03 -7.70 -2.47
N PRO A 36 2.27 -8.45 -3.27
CA PRO A 36 2.80 -9.61 -3.97
C PRO A 36 3.37 -9.22 -5.35
N VAL A 37 4.59 -9.67 -5.63
CA VAL A 37 5.20 -9.61 -6.96
C VAL A 37 5.63 -11.02 -7.35
N PHE A 38 5.16 -11.49 -8.49
CA PHE A 38 5.41 -12.85 -8.96
C PHE A 38 6.24 -12.82 -10.24
N ARG A 39 7.11 -13.81 -10.41
CA ARG A 39 7.77 -14.10 -11.69
C ARG A 39 7.53 -15.55 -12.03
N SER A 40 7.07 -15.81 -13.25
CA SER A 40 6.96 -17.19 -13.72
C SER A 40 8.34 -17.79 -13.90
N ILE A 41 8.50 -19.06 -13.54
CA ILE A 41 9.73 -19.83 -13.80
C ILE A 41 9.34 -20.93 -14.77
N PRO A 42 9.93 -20.99 -15.99
CA PRO A 42 9.59 -22.04 -16.94
C PRO A 42 9.82 -23.43 -16.36
N SER A 43 8.96 -24.39 -16.72
CA SER A 43 9.10 -25.78 -16.26
C SER A 43 10.45 -26.36 -16.69
N GLY A 44 11.14 -27.03 -15.76
CA GLY A 44 12.47 -27.61 -16.00
C GLY A 44 13.62 -26.61 -16.13
N ALA A 45 13.38 -25.30 -15.93
CA ALA A 45 14.44 -24.29 -16.04
C ALA A 45 15.47 -24.41 -14.91
N VAL A 46 16.75 -24.44 -15.31
CA VAL A 46 17.91 -24.41 -14.42
C VAL A 46 18.78 -23.18 -14.70
N ASP A 47 19.60 -22.78 -13.74
CA ASP A 47 20.53 -21.65 -13.84
C ASP A 47 19.90 -20.36 -14.43
N GLN A 48 20.55 -19.75 -15.42
CA GLN A 48 20.11 -18.52 -16.07
C GLN A 48 18.78 -18.65 -16.81
N GLN A 49 18.31 -19.86 -17.13
CA GLN A 49 17.02 -20.05 -17.81
C GLN A 49 15.85 -19.59 -16.93
N ARG A 50 16.05 -19.54 -15.61
CA ARG A 50 15.06 -19.11 -14.62
C ARG A 50 14.73 -17.61 -14.67
N THR A 51 15.47 -16.81 -15.45
CA THR A 51 15.22 -15.36 -15.58
C THR A 51 14.26 -15.01 -16.72
N LYS A 52 13.92 -15.96 -17.59
CA LYS A 52 13.16 -15.73 -18.83
C LYS A 52 11.65 -15.54 -18.65
N GLY A 53 11.09 -15.85 -17.47
CA GLY A 53 9.66 -15.74 -17.27
C GLY A 53 9.20 -14.30 -17.02
N GLU A 54 7.95 -14.03 -17.37
CA GLU A 54 7.29 -12.75 -17.19
C GLU A 54 7.00 -12.45 -15.71
N THR A 55 6.96 -11.16 -15.38
CA THR A 55 6.57 -10.69 -14.06
C THR A 55 5.09 -10.32 -14.05
N SER A 56 4.39 -10.76 -13.02
CA SER A 56 3.01 -10.37 -12.73
C SER A 56 2.97 -9.58 -11.43
N LEU A 57 2.27 -8.44 -11.47
CA LEU A 57 1.97 -7.63 -10.30
C LEU A 57 0.62 -8.11 -9.75
N GLY A 58 0.67 -8.80 -8.61
CA GLY A 58 -0.55 -9.23 -7.94
C GLY A 58 -1.20 -8.07 -7.20
N ASP A 59 -2.44 -8.29 -6.77
CA ASP A 59 -3.20 -7.27 -6.06
C ASP A 59 -2.55 -6.92 -4.72
N ILE A 60 -2.39 -5.63 -4.46
CA ILE A 60 -2.18 -5.17 -3.08
C ILE A 60 -3.46 -5.41 -2.32
N THR A 61 -3.32 -5.97 -1.12
CA THR A 61 -4.43 -6.14 -0.19
C THR A 61 -4.20 -5.28 1.04
N LEU A 62 -5.19 -4.47 1.38
CA LEU A 62 -5.24 -3.66 2.59
C LEU A 62 -6.25 -4.25 3.57
N VAL A 63 -5.92 -4.25 4.86
CA VAL A 63 -6.87 -4.52 5.95
C VAL A 63 -6.97 -3.25 6.78
N ARG A 64 -8.20 -2.91 7.17
CA ARG A 64 -8.49 -1.67 7.90
C ARG A 64 -9.78 -1.77 8.70
N GLN A 65 -10.02 -0.78 9.55
CA GLN A 65 -11.32 -0.51 10.15
C GLN A 65 -12.14 0.44 9.27
N LEU A 66 -13.47 0.30 9.34
CA LEU A 66 -14.42 1.17 8.67
C LEU A 66 -14.21 2.64 9.08
N ASP A 67 -14.26 3.56 8.11
CA ASP A 67 -14.31 5.01 8.33
C ASP A 67 -15.16 5.68 7.24
N LYS A 68 -15.24 7.01 7.20
CA LYS A 68 -16.03 7.74 6.18
C LYS A 68 -15.69 7.41 4.72
N SER A 69 -14.51 6.87 4.42
CA SER A 69 -14.09 6.51 3.06
C SER A 69 -14.65 5.17 2.59
N SER A 70 -15.17 4.34 3.50
CA SER A 70 -15.66 2.99 3.21
C SER A 70 -16.70 2.92 2.08
N PRO A 71 -17.76 3.76 2.05
CA PRO A 71 -18.72 3.76 0.93
C PRO A 71 -18.07 4.13 -0.41
N LYS A 72 -17.05 4.98 -0.40
CA LYS A 72 -16.34 5.42 -1.60
C LYS A 72 -15.37 4.38 -2.14
N LEU A 73 -14.77 3.58 -1.26
CA LEU A 73 -13.97 2.42 -1.67
C LEU A 73 -14.85 1.32 -2.27
N MET A 74 -16.01 1.06 -1.66
CA MET A 74 -17.00 0.13 -2.21
C MET A 74 -17.51 0.60 -3.57
N GLU A 75 -17.88 1.87 -3.71
CA GLU A 75 -18.26 2.48 -5.00
C GLU A 75 -17.15 2.38 -6.04
N ALA A 76 -15.90 2.71 -5.66
CA ALA A 76 -14.76 2.64 -6.55
C ALA A 76 -14.49 1.22 -7.07
N CYS A 77 -14.67 0.20 -6.22
CA CYS A 77 -14.60 -1.20 -6.62
C CYS A 77 -15.76 -1.59 -7.53
N ALA A 78 -17.00 -1.27 -7.15
CA ALA A 78 -18.20 -1.67 -7.90
C ALA A 78 -18.27 -1.05 -9.29
N LEU A 79 -17.74 0.17 -9.46
CA LEU A 79 -17.76 0.91 -10.73
C LEU A 79 -16.46 0.78 -11.53
N GLY A 80 -15.46 0.05 -11.04
CA GLY A 80 -14.15 -0.03 -11.68
C GLY A 80 -13.48 1.33 -11.82
N LYS A 81 -13.58 2.19 -10.80
CA LYS A 81 -13.03 3.56 -10.85
C LYS A 81 -11.51 3.50 -11.07
N PHE A 82 -11.08 4.11 -12.16
CA PHE A 82 -9.68 4.27 -12.49
C PHE A 82 -9.03 5.39 -11.66
N ASN A 83 -7.89 5.08 -11.03
CA ASN A 83 -7.10 6.03 -10.26
C ASN A 83 -5.70 6.12 -10.86
N LYS A 84 -5.30 7.33 -11.26
CA LYS A 84 -3.97 7.54 -11.86
C LYS A 84 -2.84 7.15 -10.90
N GLU A 85 -3.02 7.44 -9.61
CA GLU A 85 -2.02 7.21 -8.58
C GLU A 85 -2.69 6.86 -7.25
N VAL A 86 -2.09 5.90 -6.52
CA VAL A 86 -2.37 5.63 -5.10
C VAL A 86 -1.03 5.57 -4.37
N LYS A 87 -0.94 6.20 -3.19
CA LYS A 87 0.24 6.13 -2.32
C LYS A 87 -0.08 5.38 -1.05
N ILE A 88 0.82 4.49 -0.64
CA ILE A 88 0.74 3.74 0.60
C ILE A 88 2.01 4.03 1.38
N GLU A 89 1.89 4.60 2.57
CA GLU A 89 3.01 5.06 3.38
C GLU A 89 3.00 4.44 4.76
N PHE A 90 4.14 3.87 5.16
CA PHE A 90 4.38 3.37 6.49
C PHE A 90 5.26 4.35 7.25
N THR A 91 4.82 4.68 8.45
CA THR A 91 5.46 5.69 9.28
C THR A 91 6.14 5.09 10.49
N THR A 92 7.18 5.78 10.94
CA THR A 92 7.86 5.54 12.20
C THR A 92 7.87 6.82 13.00
N THR A 93 7.83 6.70 14.33
CA THR A 93 7.96 7.84 15.23
C THR A 93 9.28 7.76 15.96
N THR A 94 10.16 8.74 15.73
CA THR A 94 11.47 8.86 16.40
C THR A 94 11.64 10.29 16.89
N GLY A 95 12.06 10.46 18.16
CA GLY A 95 12.26 11.80 18.74
C GLY A 95 11.01 12.70 18.75
N GLY A 96 9.80 12.12 18.76
CA GLY A 96 8.55 12.88 18.70
C GLY A 96 8.12 13.31 17.31
N LYS A 97 8.90 12.98 16.27
CA LYS A 97 8.57 13.25 14.86
C LYS A 97 8.11 11.98 14.17
N THR A 98 7.02 12.08 13.42
CA THR A 98 6.51 11.01 12.56
C THR A 98 7.06 11.21 11.14
N ASP A 99 7.81 10.23 10.66
CA ASP A 99 8.40 10.22 9.33
C ASP A 99 8.00 8.94 8.58
N THR A 100 7.76 9.06 7.27
CA THR A 100 7.59 7.91 6.38
C THR A 100 8.93 7.22 6.18
N TYR A 101 8.99 5.92 6.45
CA TYR A 101 10.19 5.09 6.20
C TYR A 101 10.02 4.15 5.02
N LEU A 102 8.78 3.87 4.60
CA LEU A 102 8.49 3.05 3.44
C LEU A 102 7.30 3.64 2.69
N SER A 103 7.45 3.86 1.39
CA SER A 103 6.40 4.34 0.49
C SER A 103 6.26 3.41 -0.71
N TRP A 104 5.03 3.03 -1.02
CA TRP A 104 4.65 2.40 -2.28
C TRP A 104 3.80 3.38 -3.07
N LYS A 105 4.30 3.83 -4.21
CA LYS A 105 3.54 4.61 -5.17
C LYS A 105 3.10 3.70 -6.31
N LEU A 106 1.80 3.59 -6.50
CA LEU A 106 1.16 2.77 -7.51
C LEU A 106 0.61 3.67 -8.62
N GLU A 107 0.74 3.26 -9.87
CA GLU A 107 0.18 3.98 -11.02
C GLU A 107 -0.83 3.11 -11.78
N ASN A 108 -1.85 3.77 -12.36
CA ASN A 108 -2.94 3.15 -13.12
C ASN A 108 -3.69 2.08 -12.30
N VAL A 109 -4.21 2.50 -11.15
CA VAL A 109 -4.79 1.65 -10.12
C VAL A 109 -6.28 1.45 -10.35
N VAL A 110 -6.74 0.22 -10.17
CA VAL A 110 -8.16 -0.14 -10.14
C VAL A 110 -8.43 -0.97 -8.88
N PHE A 111 -9.54 -0.70 -8.21
CA PHE A 111 -10.01 -1.51 -7.09
C PHE A 111 -10.62 -2.80 -7.63
N THR A 112 -10.08 -3.93 -7.20
CA THR A 112 -10.43 -5.28 -7.68
C THR A 112 -11.26 -6.07 -6.67
N GLY A 113 -11.28 -5.64 -5.41
CA GLY A 113 -12.05 -6.29 -4.37
C GLY A 113 -12.38 -5.36 -3.21
N TYR A 114 -13.57 -5.57 -2.65
CA TYR A 114 -14.02 -4.95 -1.41
C TYR A 114 -14.81 -5.99 -0.62
N SER A 115 -14.45 -6.20 0.64
CA SER A 115 -15.26 -6.97 1.58
C SER A 115 -15.30 -6.27 2.93
N CYS A 116 -16.43 -6.39 3.62
CA CYS A 116 -16.67 -5.78 4.92
C CYS A 116 -17.26 -6.84 5.84
N HIS A 117 -16.69 -6.95 7.04
CA HIS A 117 -17.07 -7.91 8.06
C HIS A 117 -17.40 -7.16 9.35
N GLY A 118 -18.69 -7.09 9.68
CA GLY A 118 -19.18 -6.57 10.95
C GLY A 118 -19.64 -7.70 11.86
N ASN A 119 -19.36 -7.58 13.16
CA ASN A 119 -19.95 -8.45 14.18
C ASN A 119 -20.84 -7.62 15.11
N SER A 120 -21.87 -8.25 15.67
CA SER A 120 -22.75 -7.62 16.67
C SER A 120 -22.24 -7.80 18.11
N SER A 121 -21.03 -8.35 18.28
CA SER A 121 -20.56 -8.95 19.55
C SER A 121 -19.38 -8.21 20.20
N GLY A 122 -19.17 -6.94 19.87
CA GLY A 122 -18.34 -6.03 20.69
C GLY A 122 -17.03 -5.54 20.07
N GLU A 123 -16.73 -5.84 18.81
CA GLU A 123 -15.73 -5.04 18.07
C GLU A 123 -16.34 -3.66 17.75
N PRO A 124 -15.64 -2.55 18.00
CA PRO A 124 -16.24 -1.22 17.91
C PRO A 124 -16.59 -0.80 16.49
N LEU A 125 -15.88 -1.31 15.47
CA LEU A 125 -16.10 -1.00 14.06
C LEU A 125 -15.96 -2.25 13.17
N PRO A 126 -16.66 -2.34 12.03
CA PRO A 126 -16.43 -3.38 11.04
C PRO A 126 -15.01 -3.37 10.46
N SER A 127 -14.47 -4.56 10.21
CA SER A 127 -13.20 -4.73 9.50
C SER A 127 -13.45 -4.82 8.00
N GLU A 128 -12.59 -4.20 7.21
CA GLU A 128 -12.68 -4.21 5.75
C GLU A 128 -11.38 -4.70 5.11
N GLN A 129 -11.53 -5.43 4.00
CA GLN A 129 -10.43 -5.83 3.14
C GLN A 129 -10.63 -5.22 1.75
N ILE A 130 -9.60 -4.53 1.27
CA ILE A 130 -9.59 -3.84 -0.02
C ILE A 130 -8.48 -4.42 -0.88
N SER A 131 -8.79 -4.77 -2.13
CA SER A 131 -7.80 -5.22 -3.10
C SER A 131 -7.70 -4.24 -4.27
N MET A 132 -6.47 -3.98 -4.72
CA MET A 132 -6.19 -3.08 -5.83
C MET A 132 -5.12 -3.69 -6.75
N ASN A 133 -5.35 -3.60 -8.07
CA ASN A 133 -4.34 -3.89 -9.08
C ASN A 133 -3.81 -2.61 -9.72
N PHE A 134 -2.60 -2.66 -10.27
CA PHE A 134 -1.86 -1.51 -10.78
C PHE A 134 -0.88 -1.96 -11.86
N THR A 135 -0.49 -1.05 -12.77
CA THR A 135 0.44 -1.40 -13.85
C THR A 135 1.89 -1.06 -13.52
N LYS A 136 2.13 -0.22 -12.51
CA LYS A 136 3.48 0.19 -12.10
C LYS A 136 3.54 0.46 -10.61
N ILE A 137 4.68 0.11 -10.02
CA ILE A 137 5.01 0.42 -8.63
C ILE A 137 6.39 1.04 -8.53
N THR A 138 6.50 2.07 -7.70
CA THR A 138 7.76 2.58 -7.17
C THR A 138 7.78 2.36 -5.66
N LYS A 139 8.78 1.63 -5.17
CA LYS A 139 9.02 1.37 -3.75
C LYS A 139 10.21 2.19 -3.28
N THR A 140 9.99 3.04 -2.28
CA THR A 140 11.02 3.86 -1.65
C THR A 140 11.17 3.47 -0.19
N TYR A 141 12.39 3.13 0.23
CA TYR A 141 12.76 2.97 1.63
C TYR A 141 13.64 4.15 2.06
N THR A 142 13.26 4.84 3.13
CA THR A 142 14.04 5.94 3.70
C THR A 142 14.86 5.43 4.87
N GLU A 143 16.17 5.60 4.78
CA GLU A 143 17.09 5.26 5.87
C GLU A 143 17.16 6.40 6.88
N PHE A 144 17.10 6.03 8.16
CA PHE A 144 17.26 6.96 9.27
C PHE A 144 18.48 6.59 10.11
N ASP A 145 19.12 7.59 10.71
CA ASP A 145 20.11 7.34 11.73
C ASP A 145 19.45 6.85 13.02
N ASN A 146 19.85 5.67 13.49
CA ASN A 146 19.27 5.06 14.69
C ASN A 146 19.57 5.84 15.99
N LYS A 147 20.57 6.73 15.99
CA LYS A 147 20.93 7.55 17.17
C LYS A 147 20.27 8.92 17.11
N THR A 148 20.31 9.59 15.95
CA THR A 148 19.83 10.97 15.81
C THR A 148 18.41 11.09 15.24
N GLY A 149 17.88 10.02 14.64
CA GLY A 149 16.60 10.05 13.91
C GLY A 149 16.64 10.86 12.61
N SER A 150 17.81 11.29 12.16
CA SER A 150 17.97 12.09 10.94
C SER A 150 17.88 11.22 9.67
N LYS A 151 17.30 11.76 8.60
CA LYS A 151 17.25 11.07 7.29
C LYS A 151 18.68 10.94 6.72
N LYS A 152 19.05 9.73 6.28
CA LYS A 152 20.33 9.43 5.62
C LYS A 152 20.22 9.45 4.10
N GLY A 153 19.10 8.98 3.58
CA GLY A 153 18.88 8.87 2.14
C GLY A 153 17.71 7.95 1.80
N ASN A 154 17.44 7.84 0.51
CA ASN A 154 16.40 6.97 -0.03
C ASN A 154 17.02 5.88 -0.88
N VAL A 155 16.50 4.66 -0.73
CA VAL A 155 16.71 3.55 -1.66
C VAL A 155 15.41 3.34 -2.41
N GLU A 156 15.46 3.49 -3.73
CA GLU A 156 14.29 3.40 -4.60
C GLU A 156 14.47 2.30 -5.65
N ALA A 157 13.38 1.58 -5.91
CA ALA A 157 13.27 0.66 -7.04
C ALA A 157 11.87 0.77 -7.64
N SER A 158 11.75 0.58 -8.96
CA SER A 158 10.46 0.59 -9.65
C SER A 158 10.33 -0.54 -10.66
N TYR A 159 9.10 -0.92 -10.96
CA TYR A 159 8.76 -1.87 -12.01
C TYR A 159 7.44 -1.48 -12.66
N GLU A 160 7.39 -1.56 -13.99
CA GLU A 160 6.20 -1.33 -14.81
C GLU A 160 5.91 -2.58 -15.67
N MET A 161 4.65 -2.99 -15.73
CA MET A 161 4.22 -4.11 -16.56
C MET A 161 4.58 -3.85 -18.03
N GLY A 162 5.17 -4.85 -18.68
CA GLY A 162 5.61 -4.72 -20.07
C GLY A 162 6.95 -3.99 -20.25
N ALA A 163 7.59 -3.50 -19.19
CA ALA A 163 8.95 -2.93 -19.26
C ALA A 163 10.02 -3.94 -19.72
N ASN A 164 9.76 -5.24 -19.56
CA ASN A 164 10.66 -6.33 -19.99
C ASN A 164 10.36 -6.85 -21.40
N LYS A 165 9.77 -6.05 -22.30
CA LYS A 165 9.69 -6.43 -23.71
C LYS A 165 11.09 -6.39 -24.33
N ALA A 166 11.83 -7.50 -24.22
CA ALA A 166 13.04 -7.82 -24.98
C ALA A 166 12.91 -9.24 -25.52
#